data_AF-A0A519PUW4-F1
#
_entry.id   AF-A0A519PUW4-F1
#
_cell.length_a   1.000
_cell.length_b   1.000
_cell.length_c   1.000
_cell.angle_alpha   90.00
_cell.angle_beta   90.00
_cell.angle_gamma   90.00
#
_symmetry.space_group_name_H-M   'P 1'
#
loop_
_entity.id
_entity.type
_entity.pdbx_description
1 polymer ?
#
loop_
_entity_poly.entity_id
_entity_poly.type
_entity_poly.pdbx_seq_one_letter_code
_entity_poly.pdbx_strand_id
1 'polypeptide(L)'
;VWPSLALGNTLVAFSTTRRYAFHALGALGAVELTAPWRAGHVAEGLKRLGVGSERKYFALHATLDVEHSRTWNEEVLRPLAAEYPDCIRSLAEGALMRLAAGARCYQAYRETLWGTATAALRSA
;
A
#
# COMPACT_ATOMS: atom_id res chain seq x y z
N VAL A 1 1.50 2.93 -17.09
CA VAL A 1 0.10 2.92 -16.57
C VAL A 1 -0.34 1.56 -16.06
N TRP A 2 -0.07 0.44 -16.74
CA TRP A 2 -0.52 -0.89 -16.26
C TRP A 2 -0.10 -1.27 -14.82
N PRO A 3 1.08 -0.87 -14.27
CA PRO A 3 1.47 -1.25 -12.91
C PRO A 3 0.58 -0.64 -11.82
N SER A 4 0.04 0.56 -12.04
CA SER A 4 -0.90 1.20 -11.10
C SER A 4 -2.26 0.52 -11.13
N LEU A 5 -2.70 0.04 -12.30
CA LEU A 5 -3.90 -0.79 -12.41
C LEU A 5 -3.69 -2.15 -11.73
N ALA A 6 -2.55 -2.79 -11.93
CA ALA A 6 -2.23 -4.06 -11.29
C ALA A 6 -2.25 -3.96 -9.75
N LEU A 7 -1.83 -2.82 -9.21
CA LEU A 7 -1.88 -2.54 -7.77
C LEU A 7 -3.30 -2.62 -7.20
N GLY A 8 -4.25 -1.92 -7.84
CA GLY A 8 -5.65 -1.93 -7.43
C GLY A 8 -6.35 -3.25 -7.77
N ASN A 9 -6.12 -3.77 -8.98
CA ASN A 9 -6.75 -5.00 -9.47
C ASN A 9 -6.38 -6.22 -8.63
N THR A 10 -5.20 -6.26 -8.00
CA THR A 10 -4.82 -7.34 -7.08
C THR A 10 -5.81 -7.44 -5.90
N LEU A 11 -6.17 -6.31 -5.29
CA LEU A 11 -7.13 -6.28 -4.18
C LEU A 11 -8.54 -6.66 -4.66
N VAL A 12 -8.98 -6.08 -5.78
CA VAL A 12 -10.31 -6.37 -6.35
C VAL A 12 -10.44 -7.84 -6.71
N ALA A 13 -9.42 -8.44 -7.34
CA ALA A 13 -9.43 -9.84 -7.75
C ALA A 13 -9.65 -10.78 -6.56
N PHE A 14 -8.99 -10.54 -5.41
CA PHE A 14 -9.22 -11.36 -4.22
C PHE A 14 -10.58 -11.11 -3.58
N SER A 15 -11.05 -9.87 -3.56
CA SER A 15 -12.31 -9.50 -2.89
C SER A 15 -13.58 -9.91 -3.66
N THR A 16 -13.48 -10.23 -4.95
CA THR A 16 -14.65 -10.63 -5.77
C THR A 16 -15.07 -12.09 -5.60
N THR A 17 -14.29 -12.92 -4.90
CA THR A 17 -14.64 -14.32 -4.66
C THR A 17 -14.17 -14.79 -3.29
N ARG A 18 -15.07 -15.47 -2.56
CA ARG A 18 -14.78 -15.99 -1.21
C ARG A 18 -13.63 -16.99 -1.17
N ARG A 19 -13.31 -17.63 -2.30
CA ARG A 19 -12.15 -18.54 -2.40
C ARG A 19 -10.83 -17.87 -2.02
N TYR A 20 -10.70 -16.57 -2.24
CA TYR A 20 -9.50 -15.80 -1.95
C TYR A 20 -9.65 -14.88 -0.74
N ALA A 21 -10.59 -15.17 0.17
CA ALA A 21 -10.83 -14.33 1.35
C ALA A 21 -9.56 -14.10 2.18
N PHE A 22 -8.78 -15.14 2.46
CA PHE A 22 -7.52 -14.98 3.20
C PHE A 22 -6.45 -14.23 2.42
N HIS A 23 -6.36 -14.42 1.09
CA HIS A 23 -5.48 -13.56 0.27
C HIS A 23 -5.92 -12.09 0.30
N ALA A 24 -7.23 -11.82 0.29
CA ALA A 24 -7.76 -10.46 0.40
C ALA A 24 -7.38 -9.82 1.74
N LEU A 25 -7.53 -10.54 2.86
CA LEU A 25 -7.18 -10.07 4.20
C LEU A 25 -5.67 -9.82 4.35
N GLY A 26 -4.84 -10.71 3.81
CA GLY A 26 -3.39 -10.51 3.78
C GLY A 26 -2.98 -9.30 2.92
N ALA A 27 -3.57 -9.17 1.74
CA ALA A 27 -3.33 -8.04 0.85
C ALA A 27 -3.75 -6.70 1.49
N LEU A 28 -4.92 -6.66 2.15
CA LEU A 28 -5.37 -5.47 2.88
C LEU A 28 -4.47 -5.17 4.09
N GLY A 29 -4.03 -6.19 4.84
CA GLY A 29 -3.08 -6.01 5.94
C GLY A 29 -1.76 -5.36 5.50
N ALA A 30 -1.27 -5.69 4.30
CA ALA A 30 -0.12 -5.01 3.73
C ALA A 30 -0.39 -3.53 3.38
N VAL A 31 -1.64 -3.16 3.03
CA VAL A 31 -2.04 -1.76 2.86
C VAL A 31 -1.98 -1.04 4.20
N GLU A 32 -2.66 -1.56 5.22
CA GLU A 32 -2.71 -0.97 6.57
C GLU A 32 -1.29 -0.75 7.13
N LEU A 33 -0.40 -1.74 7.00
CA LEU A 33 0.98 -1.65 7.46
C LEU A 33 1.79 -0.51 6.82
N THR A 34 1.48 -0.18 5.56
CA THR A 34 2.38 0.65 4.74
C THR A 34 1.77 1.99 4.33
N ALA A 35 0.46 2.17 4.49
CA ALA A 35 -0.25 3.41 4.16
C ALA A 35 0.22 4.63 4.95
N PRO A 36 0.40 4.59 6.29
CA PRO A 36 0.68 5.81 7.06
C PRO A 36 1.99 6.49 6.63
N TRP A 37 3.05 5.70 6.46
CA TRP A 37 4.36 6.21 6.02
C TRP A 37 4.31 6.89 4.66
N ARG A 38 3.59 6.29 3.71
CA ARG A 38 3.43 6.86 2.37
C ARG A 38 2.59 8.13 2.39
N ALA A 39 1.50 8.13 3.15
CA ALA A 39 0.64 9.29 3.31
C ALA A 39 1.42 10.46 3.93
N GLY A 40 2.29 10.19 4.91
CA GLY A 40 3.21 11.17 5.48
C GLY A 40 4.13 11.82 4.44
N HIS A 41 4.79 11.02 3.59
CA HIS A 41 5.64 11.55 2.52
C HIS A 41 4.87 12.43 1.52
N VAL A 42 3.63 12.05 1.17
CA VAL A 42 2.77 12.85 0.29
C VAL A 42 2.35 14.15 0.97
N ALA A 43 1.94 14.10 2.24
CA ALA A 43 1.53 15.28 3.00
C ALA A 43 2.66 16.32 3.11
N GLU A 44 3.90 15.87 3.34
CA GLU A 44 5.08 16.74 3.37
C GLU A 44 5.42 17.30 1.98
N GLY A 45 5.24 16.51 0.92
CA GLY A 45 5.38 17.00 -0.46
C GLY A 45 4.37 18.10 -0.79
N LEU A 46 3.09 17.88 -0.49
CA LEU A 46 2.02 18.86 -0.73
C LEU A 46 2.22 20.14 0.09
N LYS A 47 2.70 20.01 1.34
CA LYS A 47 3.07 21.16 2.18
C LYS A 47 4.15 22.02 1.52
N ARG A 48 5.22 21.40 0.99
CA ARG A 48 6.29 22.13 0.29
C ARG A 48 5.80 22.86 -0.96
N LEU A 49 4.79 22.31 -1.63
CA LEU A 49 4.21 22.90 -2.85
C LEU A 49 3.07 23.89 -2.57
N GLY A 50 2.74 24.17 -1.30
CA GLY A 50 1.65 25.07 -0.94
C GLY A 50 0.24 24.52 -1.23
N VAL A 51 0.09 23.21 -1.42
CA VAL A 51 -1.21 22.56 -1.70
C VAL A 51 -1.91 22.19 -0.40
N GLY A 52 -3.08 22.79 -0.15
CA GLY A 52 -3.72 22.79 1.16
C GLY A 52 -4.90 21.81 1.34
N SER A 53 -5.84 21.74 0.40
CA SER A 53 -7.08 20.96 0.53
C SER A 53 -6.81 19.46 0.55
N GLU A 54 -6.04 18.96 -0.40
CA GLU A 54 -5.74 17.54 -0.59
C GLU A 54 -4.78 17.05 0.50
N ARG A 55 -3.89 17.93 0.99
CA ARG A 55 -2.95 17.60 2.07
C ARG A 55 -3.67 17.11 3.32
N LYS A 56 -4.84 17.68 3.66
CA LYS A 56 -5.59 17.30 4.87
C LYS A 56 -5.92 15.81 4.88
N TYR A 57 -6.30 15.26 3.73
CA TYR A 57 -6.58 13.83 3.57
C TYR A 57 -5.34 12.98 3.91
N PHE A 58 -4.19 13.29 3.33
CA PHE A 58 -2.96 12.53 3.56
C PHE A 58 -2.40 12.71 4.97
N ALA A 59 -2.48 13.92 5.53
CA ALA A 59 -2.03 14.20 6.89
C ALA A 59 -2.86 13.43 7.94
N LEU A 60 -4.17 13.29 7.71
CA LEU A 60 -5.04 12.48 8.57
C LEU A 60 -4.62 11.00 8.54
N HIS A 61 -4.47 10.42 7.34
CA HIS A 61 -4.13 9.01 7.16
C HIS A 61 -2.70 8.67 7.61
N ALA A 62 -1.79 9.64 7.63
CA ALA A 62 -0.44 9.44 8.18
C ALA A 62 -0.44 9.08 9.68
N THR A 63 -1.48 9.49 10.41
CA THR A 63 -1.61 9.21 11.85
C THR A 63 -2.66 8.13 12.12
N LEU A 64 -3.83 8.23 11.50
CA LEU A 64 -4.96 7.32 11.72
C LEU A 64 -4.59 5.86 11.41
N ASP A 65 -3.90 5.63 10.29
CA ASP A 65 -3.63 4.28 9.81
C ASP A 65 -2.62 3.51 10.70
N VAL A 66 -1.91 4.18 11.61
CA VAL A 66 -1.03 3.50 12.58
C VAL A 66 -1.86 2.62 13.51
N GLU A 67 -2.96 3.18 14.03
CA GLU A 67 -3.88 2.42 14.89
C GLU A 67 -4.67 1.38 14.10
N HIS A 68 -5.01 1.66 12.83
CA HIS A 68 -5.60 0.64 11.95
C HIS A 68 -4.67 -0.55 11.76
N SER A 69 -3.39 -0.31 11.49
CA SER A 69 -2.40 -1.39 11.36
C SER A 69 -2.26 -2.21 12.63
N ARG A 70 -2.19 -1.55 13.80
CA ARG A 70 -2.12 -2.22 15.11
C ARG A 70 -3.35 -3.11 15.32
N THR A 71 -4.54 -2.54 15.13
CA THR A 71 -5.82 -3.25 15.31
C THR A 71 -5.98 -4.40 14.32
N TRP A 72 -5.54 -4.23 13.07
CA TRP A 72 -5.57 -5.30 12.06
C TRP A 72 -4.71 -6.50 12.47
N ASN A 73 -3.55 -6.25 13.09
CA ASN A 73 -2.72 -7.33 13.61
C ASN A 73 -3.35 -8.02 14.82
N GLU A 74 -3.86 -7.25 15.77
CA GLU A 74 -4.42 -7.75 17.04
C GLU A 74 -5.75 -8.47 16.86
N GLU A 75 -6.65 -7.94 16.04
CA GLU A 75 -8.05 -8.37 15.95
C GLU A 75 -8.36 -9.20 14.69
N VAL A 76 -7.48 -9.19 13.68
CA VAL A 76 -7.71 -9.93 12.41
C VAL A 76 -6.62 -10.98 12.17
N LEU A 77 -5.36 -10.57 12.01
CA LEU A 77 -4.31 -11.48 11.58
C LEU A 77 -3.94 -12.52 12.66
N ARG A 78 -3.72 -12.08 13.90
CA ARG A 78 -3.37 -12.99 15.01
C ARG A 78 -4.50 -13.96 15.35
N PRO A 79 -5.77 -13.53 15.50
CA PRO A 79 -6.86 -14.46 15.78
C PRO A 79 -7.07 -15.48 14.66
N LEU A 80 -7.05 -15.05 13.39
CA LEU A 80 -7.19 -15.97 12.25
C LEU A 80 -6.05 -16.99 12.17
N ALA A 81 -4.80 -16.55 12.42
CA ALA A 81 -3.66 -17.46 12.42
C ALA A 81 -3.73 -18.49 13.57
N ALA A 82 -4.30 -18.10 14.72
CA ALA A 82 -4.48 -18.98 15.86
C ALA A 82 -5.63 -19.99 15.65
N GLU A 83 -6.76 -19.53 15.12
CA GLU A 83 -7.96 -20.35 14.90
C GLU A 83 -7.84 -21.24 13.65
N TYR A 84 -7.23 -20.72 12.57
CA TYR A 84 -7.07 -21.40 11.28
C TYR A 84 -5.61 -21.35 10.80
N PRO A 85 -4.69 -22.15 11.37
CA PRO A 85 -3.27 -22.11 11.00
C PRO A 85 -3.01 -22.31 9.49
N ASP A 86 -3.85 -23.10 8.81
CA ASP A 86 -3.75 -23.33 7.37
C ASP A 86 -3.96 -22.06 6.53
N CYS A 87 -4.60 -21.01 7.08
CA CYS A 87 -4.81 -19.75 6.38
C CYS A 87 -3.54 -18.88 6.30
N ILE A 88 -2.53 -19.13 7.15
CA ILE A 88 -1.32 -18.30 7.26
C ILE A 88 -0.62 -18.16 5.91
N ARG A 89 -0.53 -19.25 5.15
CA ARG A 89 0.07 -19.23 3.82
C ARG A 89 -0.67 -18.28 2.88
N SER A 90 -2.00 -18.37 2.83
CA SER A 90 -2.83 -17.51 1.98
C SER A 90 -2.76 -16.03 2.39
N LEU A 91 -2.74 -15.75 3.70
CA LEU A 91 -2.51 -14.40 4.23
C LEU A 91 -1.16 -13.85 3.75
N ALA A 92 -0.09 -14.62 3.92
CA ALA A 92 1.26 -14.22 3.50
C ALA A 92 1.36 -14.01 1.98
N GLU A 93 0.79 -14.91 1.19
CA GLU A 93 0.75 -14.81 -0.27
C GLU A 93 0.02 -13.52 -0.72
N GLY A 94 -1.15 -13.23 -0.15
CA GLY A 94 -1.89 -12.00 -0.44
C GLY A 94 -1.09 -10.74 -0.13
N ALA A 95 -0.43 -10.70 1.04
CA ALA A 95 0.42 -9.60 1.45
C ALA A 95 1.60 -9.40 0.48
N LEU A 96 2.31 -10.48 0.14
CA LEU A 96 3.45 -10.44 -0.79
C LEU A 96 3.03 -9.98 -2.18
N MET A 97 1.90 -10.47 -2.71
CA MET A 97 1.40 -10.05 -4.02
C MET A 97 1.09 -8.54 -4.04
N ARG A 98 0.46 -8.02 -2.97
CA ARG A 98 0.17 -6.58 -2.84
C ARG A 98 1.43 -5.73 -2.70
N LEU A 99 2.43 -6.19 -1.96
CA LEU A 99 3.71 -5.50 -1.81
C LEU A 99 4.49 -5.49 -3.14
N ALA A 100 4.54 -6.63 -3.84
CA ALA A 100 5.22 -6.77 -5.13
C ALA A 100 4.56 -5.91 -6.22
N ALA A 101 3.23 -5.88 -6.29
CA ALA A 101 2.51 -4.98 -7.20
C ALA A 101 2.81 -3.51 -6.88
N GLY A 102 2.89 -3.16 -5.59
CA GLY A 102 3.26 -1.81 -5.15
C GLY A 102 4.68 -1.44 -5.57
N ALA A 103 5.65 -2.32 -5.34
CA ALA A 103 7.05 -2.11 -5.71
C ALA A 103 7.20 -1.85 -7.21
N ARG A 104 6.57 -2.67 -8.06
CA ARG A 104 6.55 -2.46 -9.53
C ARG A 104 5.89 -1.15 -9.93
N CYS A 105 4.78 -0.79 -9.28
CA CYS A 105 4.08 0.46 -9.53
C CYS A 105 4.96 1.68 -9.24
N TYR A 106 5.58 1.72 -8.05
CA TYR A 106 6.47 2.82 -7.69
C TYR A 106 7.73 2.84 -8.54
N GLN A 107 8.29 1.69 -8.91
CA GLN A 107 9.40 1.64 -9.86
C GLN A 107 9.02 2.29 -11.19
N ALA A 108 7.87 1.93 -11.77
CA ALA A 108 7.39 2.54 -13.01
C ALA A 108 7.15 4.06 -12.88
N TYR A 109 6.66 4.53 -11.73
CA TYR A 109 6.56 5.97 -11.46
C TYR A 109 7.92 6.65 -11.44
N ARG A 110 8.93 6.04 -10.82
CA ARG A 110 10.30 6.59 -10.81
C ARG A 110 10.87 6.67 -12.22
N GLU A 111 10.76 5.60 -12.99
CA GLU A 111 11.24 5.56 -14.37
C GLU A 111 10.56 6.62 -15.23
N THR A 112 9.24 6.80 -15.07
CA THR A 112 8.46 7.75 -15.90
C THR A 112 8.64 9.21 -15.45
N LEU A 113 8.65 9.47 -14.14
CA LEU A 113 8.63 10.84 -13.59
C LEU A 113 10.03 11.39 -13.28
N TRP A 114 11.02 10.52 -13.04
CA TRP A 114 12.40 10.93 -12.72
C TRP A 114 13.39 10.67 -13.85
N GLY A 115 13.05 9.79 -14.81
CA GLY A 115 13.93 9.28 -15.87
C GLY A 115 14.39 10.27 -16.95
N THR A 116 13.98 11.54 -16.90
CA THR A 116 14.54 12.63 -17.73
C THR A 116 15.13 13.77 -16.91
N ALA A 117 14.73 13.94 -15.64
CA ALA A 117 15.19 15.02 -14.77
C ALA A 117 16.60 14.79 -14.20
N THR A 118 17.04 13.54 -14.03
CA THR A 118 18.37 13.24 -13.46
C THR A 118 19.52 13.44 -14.45
N ALA A 119 19.26 13.39 -15.76
CA ALA A 119 20.28 13.68 -16.78
C ALA A 119 20.58 15.18 -16.84
N ALA A 120 19.55 16.04 -16.75
CA ALA A 120 19.70 17.50 -16.81
C ALA A 120 20.36 18.11 -15.55
N LEU A 121 20.14 17.50 -14.37
CA LEU A 121 20.73 17.96 -13.10
C LEU A 121 22.20 17.55 -12.90
N ARG A 122 22.75 16.65 -13.73
CA ARG A 122 24.17 16.26 -13.70
C ARG A 122 25.03 17.00 -14.73
N SER A 123 24.41 17.80 -15.57
CA SER A 123 25.04 18.56 -16.67
C SER A 123 24.97 20.09 -16.48
N ALA A 124 24.52 20.56 -15.32
CA ALA A 124 24.49 21.96 -14.90
C ALA A 124 25.34 22.12 -13.63
#